data_AF-A0A7J2WR90-F1
#
_entry.id   AF-A0A7J2WR90-F1
#
_cell.length_a   1.000
_cell.length_b   1.000
_cell.length_c   1.000
_cell.angle_alpha   90.00
_cell.angle_beta   90.00
_cell.angle_gamma   90.00
#
_symmetry.space_group_name_H-M   'P 1'
#
loop_
_entity.id
_entity.type
_entity.pdbx_description
1 polymer ?
#
loop_
_entity_poly.entity_id
_entity_poly.type
_entity_poly.pdbx_seq_one_letter_code
_entity_poly.pdbx_strand_id
1 'polypeptide(L)' 'MIALKFAFLCKERKSSNGIRIAIVGAGATGLSATGYLVCRGYEVDVYDKLPLPGGLMTFAIPKHRIPLEEVMEGVEDLR' A
#
# COMPACT_ATOMS: atom_id res chain seq x y z
N MET A 1 5.32 1.12 18.69
CA MET A 1 4.15 0.98 17.78
C MET A 1 4.65 0.42 16.47
N ILE A 2 3.96 -0.56 15.89
CA ILE A 2 4.38 -1.26 14.68
C ILE A 2 3.51 -0.74 13.54
N ALA A 3 4.08 0.09 12.65
CA ALA A 3 3.38 0.60 11.47
C ALA A 3 2.93 -0.54 10.54
N LEU A 4 1.82 -0.35 9.83
CA LEU A 4 1.33 -1.27 8.80
C LEU A 4 2.27 -1.28 7.60
N LYS A 5 3.17 -2.25 7.55
CA LYS A 5 4.15 -2.35 6.44
C LYS A 5 3.57 -3.11 5.26
N PHE A 6 3.23 -2.41 4.18
CA PHE A 6 2.83 -3.06 2.92
C PHE A 6 4.03 -3.58 2.11
N ALA A 7 5.20 -2.95 2.24
CA ALA A 7 6.45 -3.38 1.61
C ALA A 7 7.26 -4.38 2.46
N PHE A 8 6.61 -5.13 3.37
CA PHE A 8 7.30 -6.01 4.35
C PHE A 8 8.19 -7.10 3.73
N LEU A 9 8.02 -7.42 2.44
CA LEU A 9 8.82 -8.41 1.71
C LEU A 9 10.04 -7.81 1.00
N CYS A 10 10.20 -6.48 0.98
CA CYS A 10 11.38 -5.82 0.42
C CYS A 10 12.57 -5.99 1.36
N LYS A 11 13.55 -6.81 0.97
CA LYS A 11 14.90 -6.70 1.55
C LYS A 11 15.66 -5.52 0.93
N GLU A 12 15.57 -5.39 -0.41
CA GLU A 12 16.09 -4.29 -1.22
C GLU A 12 15.13 -4.05 -2.40
N ARG A 13 14.92 -2.78 -2.81
CA ARG A 13 14.12 -2.47 -4.02
C ARG A 13 14.94 -2.83 -5.25
N LYS A 14 14.38 -3.69 -6.12
CA LYS A 14 14.99 -4.00 -7.42
C LYS A 14 14.89 -2.81 -8.36
N SER A 15 15.82 -2.74 -9.33
CA SER A 15 15.73 -1.81 -10.45
C SER A 15 14.43 -2.01 -11.24
N SER A 16 13.92 -0.95 -11.88
CA SER A 16 12.74 -1.06 -12.74
C SER A 16 12.93 -2.15 -13.80
N ASN A 17 11.90 -2.95 -14.01
CA ASN A 17 11.82 -3.95 -15.08
C ASN A 17 11.12 -3.42 -16.33
N GLY A 18 10.71 -2.14 -16.34
CA GLY A 18 10.04 -1.48 -17.46
C GLY A 18 8.56 -1.86 -17.67
N ILE A 19 7.99 -2.68 -16.77
CA ILE A 19 6.59 -3.11 -16.85
C ILE A 19 5.75 -2.27 -15.88
N ARG A 20 4.64 -1.74 -16.39
CA ARG A 20 3.66 -0.97 -15.62
C ARG A 20 2.43 -1.81 -15.28
N ILE A 21 1.94 -1.67 -14.06
CA ILE A 21 0.77 -2.40 -13.54
C ILE A 21 -0.21 -1.41 -12.94
N ALA A 22 -1.49 -1.52 -13.30
CA ALA A 22 -2.57 -0.80 -12.66
C ALA A 22 -3.28 -1.69 -11.63
N ILE A 23 -3.47 -1.17 -10.42
CA ILE A 23 -4.26 -1.80 -9.36
C ILE A 23 -5.51 -0.95 -9.11
N VAL A 24 -6.68 -1.57 -9.12
CA VAL A 24 -7.96 -0.92 -8.79
C VAL A 24 -8.40 -1.33 -7.39
N GLY A 25 -8.43 -0.35 -6.49
CA GLY A 25 -8.70 -0.47 -5.06
C GLY A 25 -7.44 -0.32 -4.21
N ALA A 26 -7.35 0.74 -3.42
CA ALA A 26 -6.33 1.03 -2.43
C ALA A 26 -6.72 0.50 -1.03
N GLY A 27 -7.46 -0.61 -0.96
CA GLY A 27 -7.73 -1.32 0.30
C GLY A 27 -6.53 -2.16 0.75
N ALA A 28 -6.69 -2.93 1.83
CA ALA A 28 -5.64 -3.78 2.37
C ALA A 28 -4.97 -4.68 1.31
N THR A 29 -5.78 -5.33 0.46
CA THR A 29 -5.27 -6.24 -0.57
C THR A 29 -4.53 -5.51 -1.69
N GLY A 30 -5.05 -4.37 -2.17
CA GLY A 30 -4.40 -3.60 -3.23
C GLY A 30 -3.08 -2.98 -2.78
N LEU A 31 -3.02 -2.46 -1.55
CA LEU A 31 -1.79 -1.94 -0.97
C LEU A 31 -0.76 -3.05 -0.72
N SER A 32 -1.20 -4.23 -0.26
CA SER A 32 -0.32 -5.40 -0.11
C SER A 32 0.25 -5.89 -1.45
N ALA A 33 -0.60 -5.94 -2.49
CA ALA A 33 -0.16 -6.28 -3.84
C ALA A 33 0.81 -5.24 -4.40
N THR A 34 0.56 -3.95 -4.15
CA THR A 34 1.47 -2.85 -4.51
C THR A 34 2.85 -3.10 -3.89
N GLY A 35 2.91 -3.28 -2.57
CA GLY A 35 4.15 -3.59 -1.87
C GLY A 35 4.90 -4.79 -2.46
N TYR A 36 4.20 -5.88 -2.77
CA TYR A 36 4.81 -7.07 -3.39
C TYR A 36 5.42 -6.79 -4.77
N LEU A 37 4.75 -5.97 -5.59
CA LEU A 37 5.13 -5.67 -6.98
C LEU A 37 6.24 -4.61 -7.05
N VAL A 38 6.16 -3.54 -6.26
CA VAL A 38 7.23 -2.51 -6.24
C VAL A 38 8.56 -3.12 -5.76
N CYS A 39 8.53 -4.07 -4.81
CA CYS A 39 9.72 -4.81 -4.39
C CYS A 39 10.38 -5.63 -5.51
N ARG A 40 9.63 -5.94 -6.58
CA ARG A 40 10.11 -6.69 -7.75
C ARG A 40 10.52 -5.79 -8.91
N GLY A 41 10.47 -4.47 -8.73
CA GLY A 41 10.85 -3.50 -9.76
C GLY A 41 9.74 -3.20 -10.76
N TYR A 42 8.48 -3.50 -10.44
CA TYR A 42 7.35 -3.04 -11.26
C TYR A 42 7.01 -1.59 -10.94
N GLU A 43 6.62 -0.83 -11.95
CA GLU A 43 5.99 0.49 -11.80
C GLU A 43 4.50 0.26 -11.56
N VAL A 44 3.96 0.71 -10.42
CA VAL A 44 2.59 0.39 -10.00
C VAL A 44 1.80 1.68 -9.80
N ASP A 45 0.70 1.80 -10.55
CA ASP A 45 -0.30 2.85 -10.36
C ASP A 45 -1.50 2.28 -9.61
N VAL A 46 -1.91 2.93 -8.52
CA VAL A 46 -3.06 2.51 -7.71
C VAL A 46 -4.19 3.51 -7.85
N TYR A 47 -5.36 3.03 -8.22
CA TYR A 47 -6.57 3.83 -8.37
C TYR A 47 -7.60 3.43 -7.32
N ASP A 48 -8.20 4.40 -6.64
CA ASP A 48 -9.33 4.18 -5.75
C ASP A 48 -10.40 5.26 -5.99
N LYS A 49 -11.64 4.91 -5.68
CA LYS A 49 -12.78 5.84 -5.71
C LYS A 49 -12.77 6.76 -4.47
N LEU A 50 -12.26 6.27 -3.35
CA LEU A 50 -12.29 6.98 -2.07
C LEU A 50 -11.19 8.05 -2.00
N PRO A 51 -11.40 9.14 -1.23
CA PRO A 51 -10.47 10.27 -1.20
C PRO A 51 -9.14 9.96 -0.49
N LEU A 52 -9.07 8.86 0.27
CA LEU A 52 -7.88 8.40 0.96
C LEU A 52 -7.66 6.91 0.70
N PRO A 53 -6.41 6.45 0.71
CA PRO A 53 -6.09 5.03 0.65
C PRO A 53 -6.45 4.31 1.96
N GLY A 54 -6.43 2.98 1.94
CA GLY A 54 -6.65 2.09 3.07
C GLY A 54 -8.02 1.39 3.10
N GLY A 55 -8.98 1.82 2.27
CA GLY A 55 -10.30 1.19 2.17
C GLY A 55 -10.98 1.05 3.54
N LEU A 56 -11.43 -0.16 3.89
CA LEU A 56 -12.10 -0.39 5.19
C LEU A 56 -11.23 -0.05 6.41
N MET A 57 -9.90 -0.13 6.30
CA MET A 57 -8.98 0.24 7.40
C MET A 57 -9.08 1.73 7.74
N THR A 58 -9.35 2.56 6.73
CA THR A 58 -9.47 4.02 6.87
C THR A 58 -10.91 4.45 7.17
N PHE A 59 -11.89 3.82 6.51
CA PHE A 59 -13.27 4.33 6.49
C PHE A 59 -14.27 3.56 7.33
N ALA A 60 -13.98 2.32 7.76
CA ALA A 60 -14.95 1.47 8.44
C ALA A 60 -14.46 0.90 9.78
N ILE A 61 -13.19 0.55 9.89
CA ILE A 61 -12.63 -0.02 11.12
C ILE A 61 -12.40 1.10 12.13
N PRO A 62 -12.86 0.95 13.40
CA PRO A 62 -12.65 1.97 14.42
C PRO A 62 -11.16 2.28 14.66
N LYS A 63 -10.85 3.57 14.84
CA LYS A 63 -9.47 4.07 15.03
C LYS A 63 -8.71 3.45 16.19
N HIS A 64 -9.40 3.06 17.26
CA HIS A 64 -8.76 2.38 18.40
C HIS A 64 -8.31 0.95 18.08
N ARG A 65 -8.76 0.37 16.95
CA ARG A 65 -8.30 -0.93 16.44
C ARG A 65 -7.23 -0.78 15.38
N ILE A 66 -7.43 0.16 14.45
CA ILE A 66 -6.47 0.50 13.40
C ILE A 66 -6.34 2.03 13.35
N PRO A 67 -5.24 2.60 13.86
CA PRO A 67 -4.98 4.03 13.77
C PRO A 67 -4.84 4.46 12.31
N LEU A 68 -5.40 5.62 11.96
CA LEU A 68 -5.31 6.15 10.61
C LEU A 68 -3.85 6.46 10.25
N GLU A 69 -3.09 6.93 11.23
CA GLU A 69 -1.70 7.34 11.09
C GLU A 69 -0.82 6.16 10.65
N GLU A 70 -1.06 4.96 11.20
CA GLU A 70 -0.33 3.75 10.81
C GLU A 70 -0.66 3.29 9.38
N VAL A 71 -1.90 3.47 8.92
CA VAL A 71 -2.29 3.20 7.53
C VAL A 71 -1.59 4.17 6.59
N MET A 72 -1.60 5.46 6.92
CA MET A 72 -1.01 6.50 6.09
C MET A 72 0.52 6.39 6.01
N GLU A 73 1.19 6.08 7.13
CA GLU A 73 2.63 5.81 7.18
C GLU A 73 2.98 4.61 6.26
N GLY A 74 2.21 3.53 6.36
CA GLY A 74 2.39 2.36 5.49
C GLY A 74 2.23 2.68 4.00
N VAL A 75 1.30 3.56 3.63
CA VAL A 75 1.12 3.99 2.24
C VAL A 75 2.29 4.87 1.79
N GLU A 76 2.81 5.73 2.67
CA GLU A 76 3.96 6.57 2.35
C GLU A 76 5.21 5.73 2.04
N ASP A 77 5.41 4.61 2.76
CA ASP A 77 6.50 3.66 2.51
C ASP A 77 6.48 3.02 1.10
N LEU A 78 5.36 3.11 0.37
CA LEU A 78 5.22 2.60 -0.99
C LEU A 78 5.73 3.58 -2.06
N ARG A 79 6.01 4.84 -1.71
CA ARG A 79 6.68 5.82 -2.58
C ARG A 79 8.18 5.58 -2.59
#